data_AF-A0A835IUT6-F1
#
_entry.id   AF-A0A835IUT6-F1
#
_cell.length_a   1.000
_cell.length_b   1.000
_cell.length_c   1.000
_cell.angle_alpha   90.00
_cell.angle_beta   90.00
_cell.angle_gamma   90.00
#
_symmetry.space_group_name_H-M   'P 1'
#
loop_
_entity.id
_entity.type
_entity.pdbx_description
1 polymer ?
#
loop_
_entity_poly.entity_id
_entity_poly.type
_entity_poly.pdbx_seq_one_letter_code
_entity_poly.pdbx_strand_id
1 'polypeptide(L)'
;MLFGSAMMTTNALDNTDDTIKDIGDNYRASSPLAMGVGHVNLNNALEPGLIYDANAEDYVNLLCSLNYTMKQIQTITRTSTYNCLNSSSDLNYPSFIAFFNENVTSSDTKIVKFQRTVTNVGGDTSTYTITLTPLDGFKVTVMPDTLKFTEKNQKLNY
;
A
#
# COMPACT_ATOMS: atom_id res chain seq x y z
N MET A 1 -10.85 -7.77 3.57
CA MET A 1 -9.72 -8.64 3.19
C MET A 1 -8.62 -8.41 4.23
N LEU A 2 -8.68 -9.10 5.38
CA LEU A 2 -7.84 -8.79 6.57
C LEU A 2 -6.44 -9.44 6.50
N PHE A 3 -6.36 -10.64 5.93
CA PHE A 3 -5.11 -11.43 5.92
C PHE A 3 -4.01 -10.86 5.02
N GLY A 4 -4.38 -10.21 3.90
CA GLY A 4 -3.41 -9.65 2.96
C GLY A 4 -2.57 -8.52 3.55
N SER A 5 -3.17 -7.69 4.42
CA SER A 5 -2.43 -6.61 5.08
C SER A 5 -1.57 -7.10 6.23
N ALA A 6 -1.98 -8.15 6.95
CA ALA A 6 -1.20 -8.69 8.07
C ALA A 6 0.05 -9.44 7.58
N MET A 7 -0.03 -10.15 6.45
CA MET A 7 1.13 -10.83 5.86
C MET A 7 2.17 -9.88 5.29
N MET A 8 1.87 -8.58 5.15
CA MET A 8 2.83 -7.58 4.71
C MET A 8 3.84 -7.15 5.78
N THR A 9 3.73 -7.66 7.02
CA THR A 9 4.79 -7.52 8.03
C THR A 9 5.92 -8.51 7.72
N THR A 10 6.71 -8.21 6.69
CA THR A 10 7.79 -9.07 6.19
C THR A 10 9.17 -8.52 6.54
N ASN A 11 10.18 -9.38 6.54
CA ASN A 11 11.57 -8.97 6.69
C ASN A 11 12.16 -8.64 5.30
N ALA A 12 12.69 -7.43 5.13
CA ALA A 12 13.42 -7.04 3.93
C ALA A 12 14.88 -7.56 3.93
N LEU A 13 15.31 -8.16 5.05
CA LEU A 13 16.64 -8.70 5.25
C LEU A 13 16.66 -10.22 5.13
N ASP A 14 17.80 -10.74 4.70
CA ASP A 14 18.10 -12.18 4.68
C ASP A 14 18.61 -12.68 6.04
N ASN A 15 19.00 -13.95 6.11
CA ASN A 15 19.50 -14.57 7.34
C ASN A 15 20.90 -14.08 7.78
N THR A 16 21.51 -13.16 7.03
CA THR A 16 22.77 -12.50 7.35
C THR A 16 22.58 -11.04 7.77
N ASP A 17 21.32 -10.62 7.96
CA ASP A 17 20.91 -9.24 8.21
C ASP A 17 21.31 -8.26 7.08
N ASP A 18 21.56 -8.77 5.87
CA ASP A 18 21.80 -8.00 4.65
C ASP A 18 20.52 -7.93 3.80
N THR A 19 20.46 -7.00 2.86
CA THR A 19 19.35 -6.89 1.90
C THR A 19 19.21 -8.16 1.08
N ILE A 20 17.97 -8.65 0.91
CA ILE A 20 17.68 -9.80 0.04
C ILE A 20 18.14 -9.49 -1.39
N LYS A 21 18.82 -10.45 -2.02
CA LYS A 21 19.48 -10.28 -3.33
C LYS A 21 18.65 -10.87 -4.46
N ASP A 22 18.65 -10.20 -5.61
CA ASP A 22 17.98 -10.66 -6.83
C ASP A 22 18.96 -11.44 -7.71
N ILE A 23 18.74 -12.75 -7.86
CA ILE A 23 19.54 -13.59 -8.75
C ILE A 23 19.42 -13.19 -10.22
N GLY A 24 18.27 -12.63 -10.62
CA GLY A 24 18.00 -12.13 -11.97
C GLY A 24 18.68 -10.79 -12.27
N ASP A 25 19.10 -10.03 -11.24
CA ASP A 25 19.85 -8.78 -11.36
C ASP A 25 21.25 -8.89 -10.74
N ASN A 26 21.99 -9.95 -11.09
CA ASN A 26 23.39 -10.16 -10.69
C ASN A 26 23.64 -10.06 -9.18
N TYR A 27 22.72 -10.58 -8.36
CA TYR A 27 22.79 -10.55 -6.89
C TYR A 27 22.83 -9.14 -6.28
N ARG A 28 22.25 -8.14 -6.96
CA ARG A 28 22.02 -6.81 -6.40
C ARG A 28 20.88 -6.83 -5.38
N ALA A 29 20.78 -5.78 -4.58
CA ALA A 29 19.66 -5.58 -3.66
C ALA A 29 18.34 -5.65 -4.45
N SER A 30 17.46 -6.55 -4.04
CA SER A 30 16.22 -6.82 -4.77
C SER A 30 15.23 -5.67 -4.56
N SER A 31 14.53 -5.32 -5.64
CA SER A 31 13.58 -4.21 -5.62
C SER A 31 12.21 -4.64 -5.06
N PRO A 32 11.37 -3.70 -4.61
CA PRO A 32 9.99 -3.99 -4.27
C PRO A 32 9.17 -4.61 -5.42
N LEU A 33 9.60 -4.44 -6.68
CA LEU A 33 8.96 -5.10 -7.82
C LEU A 33 9.30 -6.59 -7.92
N ALA A 34 10.45 -7.00 -7.38
CA ALA A 34 10.91 -8.39 -7.38
C ALA A 34 10.44 -9.15 -6.14
N MET A 35 10.51 -8.54 -4.95
CA MET A 35 10.18 -9.21 -3.68
C MET A 35 8.91 -8.69 -2.98
N GLY A 36 8.26 -7.64 -3.50
CA GLY A 36 7.21 -6.94 -2.77
C GLY A 36 7.77 -6.27 -1.52
N VAL A 37 7.18 -6.62 -0.37
CA VAL A 37 7.60 -6.12 0.95
C VAL A 37 8.72 -6.96 1.59
N GLY A 38 9.08 -8.10 1.00
CA GLY A 38 10.14 -8.99 1.47
C GLY A 38 9.66 -10.39 1.88
N HIS A 39 10.44 -11.07 2.72
CA HIS A 39 10.18 -12.43 3.15
C HIS A 39 9.16 -12.50 4.29
N VAL A 40 8.18 -13.39 4.19
CA VAL A 40 7.10 -13.53 5.18
C VAL A 40 7.65 -13.77 6.59
N ASN A 41 7.15 -13.00 7.57
CA ASN A 41 7.37 -13.23 8.99
C ASN A 41 6.02 -13.54 9.66
N LEU A 42 5.77 -14.83 9.91
CA LEU A 42 4.49 -15.31 10.45
C LEU A 42 4.23 -14.83 11.87
N ASN A 43 5.27 -14.72 12.71
CA ASN A 43 5.10 -14.30 14.10
C ASN A 43 4.60 -12.85 14.16
N ASN A 44 5.16 -11.97 13.33
CA ASN A 44 4.72 -10.57 13.26
C ASN A 44 3.34 -10.44 12.60
N ALA A 45 3.01 -11.31 11.63
CA ALA A 45 1.73 -11.28 10.94
C ALA A 45 0.55 -11.69 11.83
N LEU A 46 0.78 -12.40 12.93
CA LEU A 46 -0.26 -12.75 13.90
C LEU A 46 -0.76 -11.52 14.69
N GLU A 47 0.13 -10.58 14.97
CA GLU A 47 -0.15 -9.38 15.77
C GLU A 47 0.43 -8.13 15.08
N PRO A 48 -0.11 -7.72 13.92
CA PRO A 48 0.50 -6.67 13.08
C PRO A 48 0.38 -5.26 13.66
N GLY A 49 -0.43 -5.07 14.72
CA GLY A 49 -0.73 -3.77 15.33
C GLY A 49 -1.65 -2.88 14.47
N LEU A 50 -1.26 -2.61 13.23
CA LEU A 50 -2.04 -1.86 12.24
C LEU A 50 -2.33 -2.71 11.00
N ILE A 51 -3.47 -2.46 10.37
CA ILE A 51 -3.82 -3.06 9.07
C ILE A 51 -4.42 -2.03 8.11
N TYR A 52 -4.24 -2.28 6.82
CA TYR A 52 -4.86 -1.56 5.71
C TYR A 52 -6.09 -2.35 5.25
N ASP A 53 -7.27 -1.89 5.67
CA ASP A 53 -8.52 -2.53 5.30
C ASP A 53 -8.98 -2.10 3.92
N ALA A 54 -9.30 -3.08 3.08
CA ALA A 54 -10.07 -2.91 1.85
C ALA A 54 -11.22 -3.93 1.80
N ASN A 55 -12.36 -3.46 1.33
CA ASN A 55 -13.56 -4.26 1.08
C ASN A 55 -13.74 -4.51 -0.43
N ALA A 56 -14.73 -5.33 -0.80
CA ALA A 56 -14.96 -5.67 -2.20
C ALA A 56 -15.35 -4.47 -3.08
N GLU A 57 -16.09 -3.50 -2.52
CA GLU A 57 -16.49 -2.27 -3.23
C GLU A 57 -15.28 -1.40 -3.57
N ASP A 58 -14.25 -1.34 -2.71
CA ASP A 58 -13.01 -0.61 -3.00
C ASP A 58 -12.32 -1.15 -4.26
N TYR A 59 -12.31 -2.47 -4.46
CA TYR A 59 -11.79 -3.08 -5.68
C TYR A 59 -12.67 -2.81 -6.91
N VAL A 60 -13.99 -2.75 -6.75
CA VAL A 60 -14.89 -2.36 -7.84
C VAL A 60 -14.65 -0.89 -8.22
N ASN A 61 -14.49 0.00 -7.24
CA ASN A 61 -14.16 1.41 -7.45
C ASN A 61 -12.80 1.58 -8.16
N LEU A 62 -11.83 0.72 -7.85
CA LEU A 62 -10.58 0.62 -8.61
C LEU A 62 -10.83 0.21 -10.06
N LEU A 63 -11.59 -0.86 -10.32
CA LEU A 63 -11.93 -1.27 -11.68
C LEU A 63 -12.64 -0.17 -12.47
N CYS A 64 -13.52 0.59 -11.81
CA CYS A 64 -14.22 1.75 -12.37
C CYS A 64 -13.29 2.92 -12.73
N SER A 65 -12.15 3.07 -12.03
CA SER A 65 -11.15 4.11 -12.33
C SER A 65 -10.23 3.74 -13.49
N LEU A 66 -10.18 2.45 -13.84
CA LEU A 66 -9.42 1.93 -14.98
C LEU A 66 -10.25 2.06 -16.26
N ASN A 67 -9.58 1.96 -17.41
CA ASN A 67 -10.20 2.07 -18.73
C ASN A 67 -11.02 0.81 -19.14
N TYR A 68 -11.73 0.19 -18.20
CA TYR A 68 -12.65 -0.90 -18.47
C TYR A 68 -14.02 -0.38 -18.89
N THR A 69 -14.63 -1.06 -19.84
CA THR A 69 -16.03 -0.86 -20.18
C THR A 69 -16.95 -1.42 -19.10
N MET A 70 -18.16 -0.89 -18.99
CA MET A 70 -19.11 -1.35 -17.98
C MET A 70 -19.45 -2.85 -18.14
N LYS A 71 -19.49 -3.36 -19.37
CA LYS A 71 -19.68 -4.80 -19.63
C LYS A 71 -18.53 -5.65 -19.08
N GLN A 72 -17.29 -5.18 -19.17
CA GLN A 72 -16.13 -5.87 -18.61
C GLN A 72 -16.19 -5.88 -17.08
N ILE A 73 -16.51 -4.74 -16.46
CA ILE A 73 -16.67 -4.64 -15.01
C ILE A 73 -17.77 -5.58 -14.52
N GLN A 74 -18.93 -5.61 -15.18
CA GLN A 74 -20.03 -6.54 -14.85
C GLN A 74 -19.62 -8.01 -15.04
N THR A 75 -18.77 -8.31 -16.02
CA THR A 75 -18.23 -9.66 -16.24
C THR A 75 -17.30 -10.08 -15.10
N ILE A 76 -16.41 -9.19 -14.65
CA ILE A 76 -15.46 -9.44 -13.56
C ILE A 76 -16.20 -9.59 -12.22
N THR A 77 -17.10 -8.65 -11.92
CA THR A 77 -17.83 -8.58 -10.66
C THR A 77 -19.01 -9.54 -10.59
N ARG A 78 -19.46 -10.07 -11.74
CA ARG A 78 -20.64 -10.94 -11.90
C ARG A 78 -21.93 -10.31 -11.35
N THR A 79 -22.03 -8.99 -11.36
CA THR A 79 -23.22 -8.25 -10.95
C THR A 79 -23.50 -7.10 -11.92
N SER A 80 -24.78 -6.76 -12.09
CA SER A 80 -25.24 -5.66 -12.94
C SER A 80 -25.53 -4.36 -12.17
N THR A 81 -25.35 -4.34 -10.84
CA THR A 81 -25.88 -3.28 -9.96
C THR A 81 -24.93 -2.10 -9.72
N TYR A 82 -23.65 -2.20 -10.10
CA TYR A 82 -22.69 -1.12 -9.86
C TYR A 82 -22.77 -0.03 -10.92
N ASN A 83 -22.70 1.23 -10.49
CA ASN A 83 -22.85 2.43 -11.32
C ASN A 83 -21.57 3.29 -11.40
N CYS A 84 -20.48 2.86 -10.77
CA CYS A 84 -19.19 3.55 -10.76
C CYS A 84 -19.22 5.02 -10.32
N LEU A 85 -20.18 5.42 -9.48
CA LEU A 85 -20.26 6.82 -8.99
C LEU A 85 -19.09 7.21 -8.09
N ASN A 86 -18.48 6.25 -7.39
CA ASN A 86 -17.36 6.45 -6.45
C ASN A 86 -16.04 5.88 -7.00
N SER A 87 -15.77 6.06 -8.30
CA SER A 87 -14.52 5.54 -8.89
C SER A 87 -13.28 6.15 -8.23
N SER A 88 -12.29 5.32 -7.91
CA SER A 88 -11.05 5.75 -7.26
C SER A 88 -9.91 4.81 -7.64
N SER A 89 -8.79 5.37 -8.09
CA SER A 89 -7.55 4.61 -8.33
C SER A 89 -6.69 4.42 -7.08
N ASP A 90 -7.03 5.13 -5.99
CA ASP A 90 -6.27 5.15 -4.76
C ASP A 90 -6.80 4.10 -3.77
N LEU A 91 -6.57 2.83 -4.12
CA LEU A 91 -6.91 1.71 -3.25
C LEU A 91 -6.12 1.80 -1.94
N ASN A 92 -6.78 1.50 -0.81
CA ASN A 92 -6.14 1.43 0.50
C ASN A 92 -5.21 0.21 0.63
N TYR A 93 -4.12 0.23 -0.12
CA TYR A 93 -3.21 -0.89 -0.28
C TYR A 93 -1.92 -0.65 0.53
N PRO A 94 -1.39 -1.67 1.22
CA PRO A 94 -0.18 -1.58 2.06
C PRO A 94 1.15 -1.41 1.28
N SER A 95 1.11 -0.83 0.09
CA SER A 95 2.30 -0.43 -0.66
C SER A 95 1.99 0.80 -1.54
N PHE A 96 3.06 1.46 -1.99
CA PHE A 96 2.98 2.66 -2.81
C PHE A 96 3.74 2.45 -4.11
N ILE A 97 3.15 2.86 -5.23
CA ILE A 97 3.80 2.86 -6.54
C ILE A 97 3.44 4.15 -7.28
N ALA A 98 4.46 4.87 -7.74
CA ALA A 98 4.33 6.11 -8.48
C ALA A 98 5.01 5.97 -9.85
N PHE A 99 4.30 6.32 -10.92
CA PHE A 99 4.82 6.29 -12.28
C PHE A 99 5.10 7.71 -12.77
N PHE A 100 6.30 7.93 -13.28
CA PHE A 100 6.72 9.20 -13.85
C PHE A 100 7.09 8.97 -15.33
N ASN A 101 6.33 9.57 -16.25
CA ASN A 101 6.65 9.48 -17.68
C ASN A 101 7.87 10.35 -18.01
N GLU A 102 8.76 9.87 -18.87
CA GLU A 102 10.02 10.54 -19.27
C GLU A 102 9.83 11.82 -20.10
N ASN A 103 8.63 12.04 -20.69
CA ASN A 103 8.33 13.18 -21.56
C ASN A 103 8.09 14.51 -20.82
N VAL A 104 8.75 14.72 -19.69
CA VAL A 104 8.58 15.91 -18.85
C VAL A 104 9.82 16.77 -19.01
N THR A 105 9.64 17.95 -19.60
CA THR A 105 10.66 19.00 -19.62
C THR A 105 11.07 19.33 -18.19
N SER A 106 12.35 19.62 -17.97
CA SER A 106 13.06 19.71 -16.68
C SER A 106 12.52 20.73 -15.65
N SER A 107 11.36 21.34 -15.90
CA SER A 107 10.78 22.44 -15.12
C SER A 107 9.51 22.07 -14.34
N ASP A 108 8.87 20.92 -14.61
CA ASP A 108 7.62 20.55 -13.93
C ASP A 108 7.87 19.53 -12.81
N THR A 109 7.69 19.98 -11.56
CA THR A 109 7.68 19.08 -10.40
C THR A 109 6.38 18.28 -10.40
N LYS A 110 6.45 16.98 -10.71
CA LYS A 110 5.30 16.07 -10.58
C LYS A 110 5.15 15.61 -9.15
N ILE A 111 3.95 15.80 -8.59
CA ILE A 111 3.57 15.35 -7.26
C ILE A 111 2.52 14.26 -7.40
N VAL A 112 2.78 13.09 -6.80
CA VAL A 112 1.80 12.02 -6.64
C VAL A 112 1.39 11.98 -5.18
N LYS A 113 0.08 11.93 -4.93
CA LYS A 113 -0.49 11.84 -3.58
C LYS A 113 -1.18 10.49 -3.43
N PHE A 114 -1.04 9.91 -2.24
CA PHE A 114 -1.70 8.69 -1.84
C PHE A 114 -2.37 8.98 -0.50
N GLN A 115 -3.60 8.50 -0.34
CA GLN A 115 -4.32 8.53 0.92
C GLN A 115 -4.43 7.11 1.43
N ARG A 116 -4.10 6.89 2.70
CA ARG A 116 -4.23 5.58 3.33
C ARG A 116 -5.06 5.68 4.59
N THR A 117 -5.78 4.61 4.86
CA THR A 117 -6.54 4.41 6.10
C THR A 117 -5.97 3.19 6.80
N VAL A 118 -5.55 3.37 8.04
CA VAL A 118 -5.07 2.26 8.88
C VAL A 118 -6.02 2.03 10.03
N THR A 119 -6.28 0.76 10.32
CA THR A 119 -7.10 0.30 11.43
C THR A 119 -6.19 -0.25 12.54
N ASN A 120 -6.35 0.22 13.77
CA ASN A 120 -5.66 -0.35 14.92
C ASN A 120 -6.27 -1.69 15.32
N VAL A 121 -5.52 -2.78 15.19
CA VAL A 121 -5.93 -4.12 15.65
C VAL A 121 -5.13 -4.62 16.85
N GLY A 122 -4.17 -3.80 17.32
CA GLY A 122 -3.36 -4.05 18.50
C GLY A 122 -4.07 -3.67 19.81
N GLY A 123 -3.32 -3.02 20.70
CA GLY A 123 -3.79 -2.58 22.02
C GLY A 123 -4.80 -1.42 21.95
N ASP A 124 -5.51 -1.20 23.05
CA ASP A 124 -6.62 -0.23 23.11
C ASP A 124 -6.17 1.21 22.83
N THR A 125 -5.07 1.67 23.42
CA THR A 125 -4.51 3.01 23.17
C THR A 125 -3.09 2.89 22.66
N SER A 126 -2.83 3.42 21.46
CA SER A 126 -1.54 3.27 20.76
C SER A 126 -1.19 4.54 19.99
N THR A 127 0.06 4.95 20.01
CA THR A 127 0.57 6.05 19.18
C THR A 127 1.64 5.52 18.24
N TYR A 128 1.50 5.81 16.95
CA TYR A 128 2.44 5.43 15.90
C TYR A 128 3.04 6.67 15.27
N THR A 129 4.37 6.69 15.10
CA THR A 129 5.09 7.75 14.38
C THR A 129 5.66 7.18 13.10
N ILE A 130 5.44 7.88 11.99
CA ILE A 130 5.82 7.44 10.66
C ILE A 130 7.27 7.86 10.39
N THR A 131 8.11 6.88 10.09
CA THR A 131 9.50 7.10 9.67
C THR A 131 9.62 6.93 8.16
N LEU A 132 10.27 7.89 7.49
CA LEU A 132 10.52 7.84 6.05
C LEU A 132 11.98 7.50 5.78
N THR A 133 12.21 6.50 4.92
CA THR A 133 13.53 6.24 4.36
C THR A 133 13.74 7.13 3.13
N PRO A 134 14.84 7.90 3.05
CA PRO A 134 15.14 8.72 1.88
C PRO A 134 15.18 7.90 0.58
N LEU A 135 14.65 8.47 -0.50
CA LEU A 135 14.66 7.90 -1.84
C LEU A 135 15.40 8.86 -2.76
N ASP A 136 16.51 8.42 -3.35
CA ASP A 136 17.35 9.26 -4.20
C ASP A 136 16.54 9.83 -5.36
N GLY A 137 16.63 11.14 -5.57
CA GLY A 137 15.90 11.86 -6.61
C GLY A 137 14.45 12.20 -6.28
N PHE A 138 13.92 11.78 -5.12
CA PHE A 138 12.53 12.05 -4.72
C PHE A 138 12.43 12.72 -3.34
N LYS A 139 11.49 13.65 -3.20
CA LYS A 139 11.09 14.21 -1.90
C LYS A 139 9.78 13.57 -1.46
N VAL A 140 9.83 12.78 -0.39
CA VAL A 140 8.66 12.14 0.22
C VAL A 140 8.28 12.86 1.51
N THR A 141 7.00 13.11 1.69
CA THR A 141 6.43 13.74 2.89
C THR A 141 5.14 13.03 3.28
N VAL A 142 4.83 12.99 4.58
CA VAL A 142 3.64 12.35 5.13
C VAL A 142 2.89 13.32 6.06
N MET A 143 1.56 13.26 6.10
CA MET A 143 0.76 14.13 6.97
C MET A 143 -0.58 13.49 7.37
N PRO A 144 -0.88 13.30 8.67
CA PRO A 144 0.02 13.56 9.80
C PRO A 144 1.16 12.54 9.88
N ASP A 145 2.26 12.93 10.50
CA ASP A 145 3.39 12.01 10.77
C ASP A 145 3.18 11.16 12.04
N THR A 146 2.13 11.46 12.81
CA THR A 146 1.81 10.78 14.07
C THR A 146 0.32 10.45 14.12
N LEU A 147 0.02 9.17 14.34
CA LEU A 147 -1.34 8.64 14.47
C LEU A 147 -1.59 8.20 15.91
N LYS A 148 -2.60 8.80 16.54
CA LYS A 148 -2.97 8.53 17.94
C LYS A 148 -4.31 7.80 18.00
N PHE A 149 -4.27 6.51 18.29
CA PHE A 149 -5.46 5.69 18.47
C PHE A 149 -5.84 5.63 19.95
N THR A 150 -7.12 5.82 20.24
CA THR A 150 -7.73 5.81 21.57
C THR A 150 -8.47 4.52 21.87
N GLU A 151 -8.83 3.73 20.84
CA GLU A 151 -9.49 2.44 20.99
C GLU A 151 -9.06 1.43 19.91
N LYS A 152 -9.32 0.15 20.19
CA LYS A 152 -9.16 -0.92 19.21
C LYS A 152 -10.20 -0.81 18.09
N ASN A 153 -9.80 -1.12 16.87
CA ASN A 153 -10.54 -0.99 15.61
C ASN A 153 -10.83 0.45 15.16
N GLN A 154 -10.29 1.45 15.85
CA GLN A 154 -10.33 2.83 15.34
C GLN A 154 -9.52 2.93 14.04
N LYS A 155 -10.05 3.73 13.12
CA LYS A 155 -9.44 4.03 11.82
C LYS A 155 -8.95 5.45 11.77
N LEU A 156 -7.75 5.66 11.24
CA LEU A 156 -7.18 6.98 11.00
C LEU A 156 -6.57 7.05 9.60
N ASN A 157 -6.57 8.26 9.04
CA ASN A 157 -6.07 8.54 7.70
C ASN A 157 -4.77 9.34 7.75
N TYR A 158 -3.94 9.15 6.75
CA TYR A 158 -2.75 9.95 6.48
C TYR A 158 -2.42 10.03 4.98
#